data_AF-A0A821S3R4-F1
#
_entry.id   AF-A0A821S3R4-F1
#
_cell.length_a   1.000
_cell.length_b   1.000
_cell.length_c   1.000
_cell.angle_alpha   90.00
_cell.angle_beta   90.00
_cell.angle_gamma   90.00
#
_symmetry.space_group_name_H-M   'P 1'
#
loop_
_entity.id
_entity.type
_entity.pdbx_description
1 polymer ?
#
loop_
_entity_poly.entity_id
_entity_poly.type
_entity_poly.pdbx_seq_one_letter_code
_entity_poly.pdbx_strand_id
1 'polypeptide(L)'
;MKEIIHKYKSHATRLLRLFENVYSWLPVASLIDDHIFVTHGGISNITDLAIINQIQRQKYVSVLSPSFIIPPNEDQFQIGNISNDLLLEWRQILDLLWSDPKQSDGCEPNTYRGGGCYWGPDVTKNILEKHKWSLLIRSHECTEEGFDYTHDKKVLLMFLFL
;
A
#
# COMPACT_ATOMS: atom_id res chain seq x y z
N MET A 1 -17.72 4.26 2.54
CA MET A 1 -18.51 5.36 3.14
C MET A 1 -20.03 5.20 2.95
N LYS A 2 -20.53 4.97 1.72
CA LYS A 2 -21.99 4.86 1.43
C LYS A 2 -22.73 3.83 2.28
N GLU A 3 -22.13 2.65 2.49
CA GLU A 3 -22.73 1.59 3.32
C GLU A 3 -22.98 2.04 4.77
N ILE A 4 -21.98 2.65 5.40
CA ILE A 4 -22.07 3.10 6.79
C ILE A 4 -23.10 4.23 6.93
N ILE A 5 -23.11 5.18 5.98
CA ILE A 5 -24.11 6.25 5.94
C ILE A 5 -25.52 5.68 5.85
N HIS A 6 -25.72 4.71 4.95
CA HIS A 6 -27.02 4.08 4.74
C HIS A 6 -27.49 3.30 5.98
N LYS A 7 -26.63 2.46 6.57
CA LYS A 7 -26.99 1.58 7.70
C LYS A 7 -27.11 2.31 9.04
N TYR A 8 -26.25 3.29 9.31
CA TYR A 8 -26.09 3.88 10.65
C TYR A 8 -26.50 5.36 10.76
N LYS A 9 -26.93 5.99 9.64
CA LYS A 9 -27.54 7.34 9.59
C LYS A 9 -26.78 8.38 10.42
N SER A 10 -27.38 8.88 11.51
CA SER A 10 -26.81 9.93 12.37
C SER A 10 -25.51 9.52 13.08
N HIS A 11 -25.24 8.22 13.24
CA HIS A 11 -24.01 7.72 13.85
C HIS A 11 -22.90 7.46 12.83
N ALA A 12 -23.19 7.54 11.53
CA ALA A 12 -22.25 7.17 10.46
C ALA A 12 -20.93 7.95 10.54
N THR A 13 -20.98 9.27 10.75
CA THR A 13 -19.77 10.11 10.85
C THR A 13 -18.89 9.71 12.02
N ARG A 14 -19.48 9.40 13.19
CA ARG A 14 -18.72 8.95 14.37
C ARG A 14 -18.07 7.59 14.10
N LEU A 15 -18.81 6.66 13.49
CA LEU A 15 -18.29 5.34 13.16
C LEU A 15 -17.16 5.41 12.12
N LEU A 16 -17.29 6.25 11.08
CA LEU A 16 -16.24 6.46 10.09
C LEU A 16 -14.93 6.92 10.75
N ARG A 17 -14.99 7.92 11.63
CA ARG A 17 -13.81 8.39 12.38
C ARG A 17 -13.19 7.30 13.26
N LEU A 18 -14.01 6.44 13.86
CA LEU A 18 -13.53 5.31 14.65
C LEU A 18 -12.85 4.26 13.77
N PHE A 19 -13.42 3.93 12.61
CA PHE A 19 -12.80 3.01 11.66
C PHE A 19 -11.50 3.56 11.10
N GLU A 20 -11.46 4.83 10.73
CA GLU A 20 -10.24 5.51 10.27
C GLU A 20 -9.13 5.44 11.32
N ASN A 21 -9.47 5.67 12.61
CA ASN A 21 -8.53 5.51 13.70
C ASN A 21 -8.08 4.04 13.85
N VAL A 22 -9.00 3.07 13.88
CA VAL A 22 -8.63 1.65 14.00
C VAL A 22 -7.74 1.20 12.83
N TYR A 23 -8.07 1.59 11.60
CA TYR A 23 -7.30 1.24 10.42
C TYR A 23 -5.93 1.91 10.37
N SER A 24 -5.72 3.04 11.06
CA SER A 24 -4.38 3.61 11.22
C SER A 24 -3.48 2.80 12.17
N TRP A 25 -4.01 1.81 12.90
CA TRP A 25 -3.21 0.85 13.68
C TRP A 25 -2.80 -0.40 12.91
N LEU A 26 -3.38 -0.67 11.73
CA LEU A 26 -3.08 -1.88 10.99
C LEU A 26 -1.69 -1.82 10.35
N PRO A 27 -0.85 -2.87 10.49
CA PRO A 27 0.45 -2.92 9.83
C PRO A 27 0.27 -2.94 8.30
N VAL A 28 1.25 -2.40 7.58
CA VAL A 28 1.25 -2.33 6.11
C VAL A 28 1.95 -3.50 5.43
N ALA A 29 2.84 -4.17 6.16
CA ALA A 29 3.58 -5.33 5.68
C ALA A 29 3.97 -6.24 6.86
N SER A 30 4.39 -7.45 6.57
CA SER A 30 4.92 -8.40 7.55
C SER A 30 6.04 -9.23 6.92
N LEU A 31 6.95 -9.70 7.76
CA LEU A 31 8.03 -10.61 7.36
C LEU A 31 7.83 -11.94 8.09
N ILE A 32 7.73 -13.04 7.35
CA ILE A 32 7.58 -14.39 7.90
C ILE A 32 8.91 -15.12 7.79
N ASP A 33 9.37 -15.68 8.92
CA ASP A 33 10.61 -16.44 9.05
C ASP A 33 11.84 -15.76 8.44
N ASP A 34 11.89 -14.42 8.45
CA ASP A 34 12.94 -13.61 7.83
C ASP A 34 13.16 -13.83 6.31
N HIS A 35 12.26 -14.56 5.65
CA HIS A 35 12.43 -15.00 4.26
C HIS A 35 11.26 -14.64 3.33
N ILE A 36 10.06 -14.41 3.86
CA ILE A 36 8.86 -14.17 3.05
C ILE A 36 8.28 -12.81 3.40
N PHE A 37 8.31 -11.89 2.44
CA PHE A 37 7.72 -10.58 2.60
C PHE A 37 6.25 -10.59 2.19
N VAL A 38 5.38 -10.09 3.06
CA VAL A 38 3.93 -10.07 2.86
C VAL A 38 3.44 -8.63 2.88
N THR A 39 2.68 -8.24 1.85
CA THR A 39 2.08 -6.91 1.74
C THR A 39 0.69 -7.00 1.06
N HIS A 40 -0.12 -5.94 1.08
CA HIS A 40 -1.43 -5.98 0.43
C HIS A 40 -1.34 -5.77 -1.08
N GLY A 41 -0.82 -4.61 -1.48
CA GLY A 41 -0.51 -4.20 -2.84
C GLY A 41 0.83 -4.80 -3.26
N GLY A 42 1.90 -4.03 -3.31
CA GLY A 42 3.17 -4.60 -3.76
C GLY A 42 4.38 -3.78 -3.36
N ILE A 43 5.33 -3.69 -4.27
CA ILE A 43 6.60 -2.99 -4.06
C ILE A 43 6.84 -2.03 -5.22
N SER A 44 7.95 -1.30 -5.13
CA SER A 44 8.45 -0.38 -6.15
C SER A 44 9.98 -0.40 -6.15
N ASN A 45 10.59 0.22 -7.17
CA ASN A 45 12.04 0.37 -7.26
C ASN A 45 12.65 1.26 -6.16
N ILE A 46 11.83 1.98 -5.39
CA ILE A 46 12.25 2.82 -4.27
C ILE A 46 11.93 2.18 -2.90
N THR A 47 11.44 0.94 -2.88
CA THR A 47 11.06 0.27 -1.63
C THR A 47 12.27 0.14 -0.69
N ASP A 48 12.18 0.80 0.46
CA ASP A 48 13.18 0.79 1.54
C ASP A 48 12.57 0.32 2.88
N LEU A 49 13.09 -0.79 3.40
CA LEU A 49 12.65 -1.37 4.67
C LEU A 49 13.07 -0.56 5.90
N ALA A 50 14.17 0.20 5.82
CA ALA A 50 14.60 1.07 6.92
C ALA A 50 13.57 2.17 7.15
N ILE A 51 13.01 2.71 6.07
CA ILE A 51 11.89 3.67 6.13
C ILE A 51 10.63 2.96 6.60
N ILE A 52 10.26 1.84 5.98
CA ILE A 52 9.02 1.10 6.30
C ILE A 52 8.94 0.73 7.79
N ASN A 53 10.04 0.29 8.37
CA ASN A 53 10.10 -0.11 9.79
C ASN A 53 9.96 1.07 10.76
N GLN A 54 10.17 2.31 10.29
CA GLN A 54 10.06 3.52 11.09
C GLN A 54 8.73 4.26 10.89
N ILE A 55 7.88 3.79 9.96
CA ILE A 55 6.59 4.42 9.67
C ILE A 55 5.71 4.42 10.90
N GLN A 56 5.30 5.62 11.32
CA GLN A 56 4.30 5.78 12.36
C GLN A 56 2.91 5.75 11.72
N ARG A 57 2.36 4.55 11.52
CA ARG A 57 1.13 4.33 10.74
C ARG A 57 -0.08 5.16 11.21
N GLN A 58 -0.12 5.54 12.50
CA GLN A 58 -1.10 6.45 13.11
C GLN A 58 -1.20 7.82 12.45
N LYS A 59 -0.11 8.29 11.85
CA LYS A 59 -0.08 9.56 11.12
C LYS A 59 -1.07 9.54 9.94
N TYR A 60 -1.24 8.38 9.30
CA TYR A 60 -1.96 8.25 8.03
C TYR A 60 -3.39 7.77 8.24
N VAL A 61 -4.24 8.64 8.78
CA VAL A 61 -5.67 8.36 9.05
C VAL A 61 -6.43 7.95 7.78
N SER A 62 -6.01 8.47 6.61
CA SER A 62 -6.42 7.96 5.31
C SER A 62 -5.23 7.93 4.34
N VAL A 63 -5.10 6.84 3.58
CA VAL A 63 -4.06 6.65 2.57
C VAL A 63 -4.44 7.35 1.26
N LEU A 64 -5.74 7.32 0.93
CA LEU A 64 -6.32 7.93 -0.28
C LEU A 64 -6.59 9.43 -0.13
N SER A 65 -6.72 9.88 1.11
CA SER A 65 -6.79 11.29 1.47
C SER A 65 -5.67 11.50 2.48
N PRO A 66 -4.43 11.74 2.04
CA PRO A 66 -3.36 12.12 2.95
C PRO A 66 -3.85 13.36 3.69
N SER A 67 -4.35 13.19 4.91
CA SER A 67 -5.00 14.26 5.67
C SER A 67 -3.98 15.33 6.10
N PHE A 68 -2.70 15.13 5.77
CA PHE A 68 -1.63 16.12 5.80
C PHE A 68 -1.68 17.13 4.64
N ILE A 69 -2.51 16.91 3.61
CA ILE A 69 -2.65 17.79 2.43
C ILE A 69 -3.86 18.72 2.56
N ILE A 70 -4.78 18.47 3.50
CA ILE A 70 -5.99 19.29 3.68
C ILE A 70 -6.08 19.74 5.15
N PRO A 71 -5.60 20.95 5.50
CA PRO A 71 -6.05 21.61 6.71
C PRO A 71 -7.58 21.68 6.67
N PRO A 72 -8.30 21.41 7.77
CA PRO A 72 -9.77 21.41 7.79
C PRO A 72 -10.43 22.75 7.40
N ASN A 73 -9.64 23.82 7.20
CA ASN A 73 -10.09 25.19 7.00
C ASN A 73 -9.54 25.90 5.75
N GLU A 74 -8.80 25.25 4.83
CA GLU A 74 -8.22 25.96 3.67
C GLU A 74 -8.42 25.22 2.34
N ASP A 75 -9.15 25.88 1.42
CA ASP A 75 -9.48 25.43 0.06
C ASP A 75 -8.28 25.45 -0.93
N GLN A 76 -7.04 25.49 -0.46
CA GLN A 76 -5.86 25.60 -1.34
C GLN A 76 -4.78 24.56 -1.03
N PHE A 77 -4.60 23.64 -1.98
CA PHE A 77 -3.46 22.73 -2.10
C PHE A 77 -2.14 23.52 -2.10
N GLN A 78 -1.28 23.35 -1.08
CA GLN A 78 0.12 23.78 -1.15
C GLN A 78 1.05 22.56 -1.15
N ILE A 79 1.31 22.04 -2.35
CA ILE A 79 2.28 20.95 -2.61
C ILE A 79 3.72 21.41 -2.28
N GLY A 80 3.97 22.71 -2.09
CA GLY A 80 5.32 23.30 -1.98
C GLY A 80 6.02 23.20 -0.62
N ASN A 81 5.35 22.83 0.48
CA ASN A 81 5.95 22.84 1.83
C ASN A 81 6.05 21.45 2.50
N ILE A 82 5.83 20.37 1.77
CA ILE A 82 5.96 19.01 2.31
C ILE A 82 7.43 18.60 2.26
N SER A 83 7.99 18.14 3.38
CA SER A 83 9.36 17.62 3.37
C SER A 83 9.46 16.40 2.45
N ASN A 84 10.58 16.30 1.73
CA ASN A 84 10.84 15.15 0.85
C ASN A 84 10.75 13.81 1.60
N ASP A 85 11.16 13.79 2.87
CA ASP A 85 11.08 12.62 3.73
C ASP A 85 9.64 12.17 3.98
N LEU A 86 8.72 13.12 4.20
CA LEU A 86 7.31 12.78 4.42
C LEU A 86 6.64 12.30 3.13
N LEU A 87 7.02 12.88 1.98
CA LEU A 87 6.57 12.40 0.68
C LEU A 87 7.05 10.98 0.40
N LEU A 88 8.32 10.69 0.74
CA LEU A 88 8.89 9.36 0.59
C LEU A 88 8.22 8.36 1.54
N GLU A 89 8.03 8.71 2.82
CA GLU A 89 7.31 7.88 3.80
C GLU A 89 5.89 7.55 3.32
N TRP A 90 5.15 8.55 2.83
CA TRP A 90 3.81 8.35 2.27
C TRP A 90 3.84 7.45 1.03
N ARG A 91 4.83 7.64 0.15
CA ARG A 91 4.98 6.84 -1.06
C ARG A 91 5.22 5.36 -0.75
N GLN A 92 5.99 5.06 0.29
CA GLN A 92 6.18 3.68 0.76
C GLN A 92 4.86 3.02 1.14
N ILE A 93 3.99 3.73 1.89
CA ILE A 93 2.66 3.21 2.27
C ILE A 93 1.78 3.02 1.04
N LEU A 94 1.81 3.97 0.11
CA LEU A 94 0.99 3.92 -1.09
C LEU A 94 1.37 2.72 -1.97
N ASP A 95 2.66 2.51 -2.22
CA ASP A 95 3.14 1.40 -3.04
C ASP A 95 2.83 0.04 -2.37
N LEU A 96 3.03 -0.08 -1.05
CA LEU A 96 2.67 -1.28 -0.28
C LEU A 96 1.19 -1.63 -0.35
N LEU A 97 0.31 -0.66 -0.56
CA LEU A 97 -1.14 -0.87 -0.57
C LEU A 97 -1.77 -0.92 -1.98
N TRP A 98 -1.14 -0.30 -2.99
CA TRP A 98 -1.78 -0.05 -4.29
C TRP A 98 -0.93 -0.38 -5.52
N SER A 99 0.31 -0.81 -5.36
CA SER A 99 1.09 -1.26 -6.51
C SER A 99 0.57 -2.59 -7.08
N ASP A 100 0.74 -2.79 -8.39
CA ASP A 100 0.44 -4.03 -9.13
C ASP A 100 1.67 -4.56 -9.91
N PRO A 101 1.84 -5.89 -10.12
CA PRO A 101 2.95 -6.44 -10.86
C PRO A 101 2.68 -6.29 -12.36
N LYS A 102 3.74 -6.25 -13.17
CA LYS A 102 3.64 -6.28 -14.63
C LYS A 102 4.66 -7.23 -15.24
N GLN A 103 4.36 -7.72 -16.44
CA GLN A 103 5.20 -8.71 -17.11
C GLN A 103 6.51 -8.14 -17.66
N SER A 104 6.58 -6.83 -17.94
CA SER A 104 7.78 -6.17 -18.45
C SER A 104 8.61 -5.55 -17.34
N ASP A 105 9.92 -5.49 -17.55
CA ASP A 105 10.85 -4.84 -16.62
C ASP A 105 10.52 -3.35 -16.38
N GLY A 106 11.04 -2.85 -15.26
CA GLY A 106 10.95 -1.46 -14.84
C GLY A 106 9.85 -1.19 -13.83
N CYS A 107 9.73 0.08 -13.45
CA CYS A 107 8.78 0.54 -12.45
C CYS A 107 8.16 1.85 -12.92
N GLU A 108 6.83 1.91 -13.01
CA GLU A 108 6.11 3.08 -13.56
C GLU A 108 4.82 3.36 -12.78
N PRO A 109 4.31 4.61 -12.76
CA PRO A 109 3.11 4.93 -11.99
C PRO A 109 1.88 4.09 -12.39
N ASN A 110 1.11 3.65 -11.39
CA ASN A 110 -0.13 2.91 -11.64
C ASN A 110 -1.28 3.88 -11.94
N THR A 111 -1.46 4.19 -13.22
CA THR A 111 -2.48 5.15 -13.69
C THR A 111 -3.90 4.61 -13.58
N TYR A 112 -4.09 3.28 -13.61
CA TYR A 112 -5.40 2.66 -13.47
C TYR A 112 -5.94 2.78 -12.04
N ARG A 113 -5.09 2.53 -11.04
CA ARG A 113 -5.48 2.66 -9.62
C ARG A 113 -5.52 4.11 -9.14
N GLY A 114 -4.73 5.00 -9.75
CA GLY A 114 -4.55 6.37 -9.29
C GLY A 114 -3.59 6.51 -8.10
N GLY A 115 -2.85 5.45 -7.76
CA GLY A 115 -1.87 5.39 -6.69
C GLY A 115 -1.02 4.12 -6.79
N GLY A 116 0.21 4.15 -6.26
CA GLY A 116 1.16 3.05 -6.39
C GLY A 116 1.92 3.04 -7.73
N CYS A 117 2.50 1.90 -8.07
CA CYS A 117 3.21 1.67 -9.33
C CYS A 117 2.90 0.29 -9.93
N TYR A 118 3.15 0.15 -11.23
CA TYR A 118 3.41 -1.14 -11.85
C TYR A 118 4.89 -1.50 -11.68
N TRP A 119 5.21 -2.69 -11.18
CA TRP A 119 6.61 -3.15 -11.05
C TRP A 119 6.88 -4.45 -11.81
N GLY A 120 8.05 -4.52 -12.44
CA GLY A 120 8.49 -5.67 -13.24
C GLY A 120 9.22 -6.77 -12.46
N PRO A 121 9.61 -7.85 -13.15
CA PRO A 121 10.37 -8.94 -12.56
C PRO A 121 11.78 -8.51 -12.13
N ASP A 122 12.41 -7.54 -12.80
CA ASP A 122 13.68 -6.93 -12.38
C ASP A 122 13.61 -6.32 -10.96
N VAL A 123 12.55 -5.57 -10.65
CA VAL A 123 12.33 -4.97 -9.32
C VAL A 123 12.16 -6.06 -8.26
N THR A 124 11.40 -7.11 -8.61
CA THR A 124 11.18 -8.26 -7.72
C THR A 124 12.49 -8.98 -7.42
N LYS A 125 13.27 -9.28 -8.46
CA LYS A 125 14.57 -9.94 -8.31
C LYS A 125 15.49 -9.12 -7.40
N ASN A 126 15.61 -7.82 -7.67
CA ASN A 126 16.50 -6.93 -6.91
C ASN A 126 16.16 -6.90 -5.42
N ILE A 127 14.88 -6.77 -5.06
CA ILE A 127 14.50 -6.68 -3.63
C ILE A 127 14.69 -8.03 -2.91
N LEU A 128 14.36 -9.14 -3.58
CA LEU A 128 14.51 -10.46 -3.00
C LEU A 128 15.99 -10.80 -2.77
N GLU A 129 16.86 -10.48 -3.73
CA GLU A 129 18.30 -10.66 -3.60
C GLU A 129 18.90 -9.75 -2.52
N LYS A 130 18.52 -8.47 -2.50
CA LYS A 130 18.97 -7.48 -1.51
C LYS A 130 18.68 -7.93 -0.08
N HIS A 131 17.50 -8.50 0.16
CA HIS A 131 17.04 -8.89 1.50
C HIS A 131 17.15 -10.39 1.77
N LYS A 132 17.69 -11.19 0.84
CA LYS A 132 17.78 -12.66 0.93
C LYS A 132 16.42 -13.33 1.18
N TRP A 133 15.38 -12.78 0.56
CA TRP A 133 14.03 -13.31 0.61
C TRP A 133 13.80 -14.33 -0.50
N SER A 134 12.94 -15.30 -0.22
CA SER A 134 12.59 -16.36 -1.18
C SER A 134 11.33 -16.05 -1.98
N LEU A 135 10.40 -15.28 -1.40
CA LEU A 135 9.05 -15.06 -1.93
C LEU A 135 8.47 -13.73 -1.45
N LEU A 136 7.72 -13.07 -2.34
CA LEU A 136 6.79 -12.00 -1.99
C LEU A 136 5.36 -12.54 -2.06
N ILE A 137 4.58 -12.34 -1.01
CA ILE A 137 3.15 -12.67 -0.98
C ILE A 137 2.35 -11.37 -0.98
N ARG A 138 1.33 -11.31 -1.83
CA ARG A 138 0.43 -10.18 -1.93
C ARG A 138 -1.03 -10.57 -2.13
N SER A 139 -1.89 -9.56 -2.09
CA SER A 139 -3.31 -9.68 -2.44
C SER A 139 -3.67 -8.60 -3.48
N HIS A 140 -4.79 -7.89 -3.28
CA HIS A 140 -5.21 -6.69 -4.02
C HIS A 140 -5.83 -6.93 -5.41
N GLU A 141 -5.41 -7.97 -6.12
CA GLU A 141 -6.01 -8.40 -7.38
C GLU A 141 -6.91 -9.63 -7.21
N CYS A 142 -7.89 -9.78 -8.10
CA CYS A 142 -8.80 -10.92 -8.11
C CYS A 142 -8.34 -11.92 -9.17
N THR A 143 -8.38 -13.21 -8.81
CA THR A 143 -8.05 -14.33 -9.69
C THR A 143 -9.09 -15.44 -9.48
N GLU A 144 -9.39 -16.19 -10.54
CA GLU A 144 -10.44 -17.21 -10.56
C GLU A 144 -10.18 -18.33 -9.54
N GLU A 145 -8.93 -18.79 -9.45
CA GLU A 145 -8.53 -19.89 -8.57
C GLU A 145 -8.25 -19.44 -7.12
N GLY A 146 -8.42 -18.15 -6.81
CA GLY A 146 -8.10 -17.58 -5.50
C GLY A 146 -6.59 -17.45 -5.20
N PHE A 147 -5.71 -17.88 -6.10
CA PHE A 147 -4.28 -17.57 -6.06
C PHE A 147 -3.66 -17.54 -7.46
N ASP A 148 -2.52 -16.88 -7.62
CA ASP A 148 -1.74 -16.92 -8.86
C ASP A 148 -0.25 -16.62 -8.59
N TYR A 149 0.63 -17.02 -9.50
CA TYR A 149 2.07 -16.74 -9.43
C TYR A 149 2.53 -15.87 -10.61
N THR A 150 3.41 -14.92 -10.31
CA THR A 150 4.13 -14.15 -11.34
C THR A 150 5.62 -14.02 -11.01
N HIS A 151 6.39 -13.48 -11.95
CA HIS A 151 7.83 -13.25 -11.87
C HIS A 151 8.58 -14.53 -11.46
N ASP A 152 8.45 -15.60 -12.26
CA ASP A 152 9.10 -16.89 -12.03
C ASP A 152 8.79 -17.51 -10.65
N LYS A 153 7.52 -17.44 -10.24
CA LYS A 153 7.01 -17.93 -8.95
C LYS A 153 7.62 -17.22 -7.74
N LYS A 154 8.13 -16.00 -7.92
CA LYS A 154 8.67 -15.17 -6.84
C LYS A 154 7.66 -14.20 -6.25
N VAL A 155 6.52 -14.03 -6.90
CA VAL A 155 5.37 -13.28 -6.36
C VAL A 155 4.16 -14.20 -6.36
N LEU A 156 3.56 -14.39 -5.19
CA LEU A 156 2.30 -15.10 -4.99
C LEU A 156 1.18 -14.09 -4.73
N LEU A 157 0.17 -14.08 -5.57
CA LEU A 157 -1.12 -13.45 -5.32
C LEU A 157 -2.02 -14.42 -4.56
N MET A 158 -2.64 -13.96 -3.47
CA MET A 158 -3.72 -14.67 -2.78
C MET A 158 -4.98 -13.80 -2.70
N PHE A 159 -6.11 -14.37 -3.07
CA PHE A 159 -7.43 -13.77 -3.01
C PHE A 159 -8.39 -14.74 -2.29
N LEU A 160 -8.92 -14.31 -1.14
CA LEU A 160 -9.89 -15.09 -0.37
C LEU A 160 -11.30 -14.67 -0.75
N PHE A 161 -12.09 -15.63 -1.23
CA PHE A 161 -13.54 -15.47 -1.39
C PHE A 161 -14.18 -15.51 0.01
N LEU A 162 -14.59 -14.34 0.53
CA LEU A 162 -15.35 -14.20 1.77
C LEU A 162 -16.84 -13.98 1.47
#